data_AF-A0A7X8D6C7-F1
#
_entry.id   AF-A0A7X8D6C7-F1
#
_cell.length_a   1.000
_cell.length_b   1.000
_cell.length_c   1.000
_cell.angle_alpha   90.00
_cell.angle_beta   90.00
_cell.angle_gamma   90.00
#
_symmetry.space_group_name_H-M   'P 1'
#
loop_
_entity.id
_entity.type
_entity.pdbx_description
1 polymer ?
#
loop_
_entity_poly.entity_id
_entity_poly.type
_entity_poly.pdbx_seq_one_letter_code
_entity_poly.pdbx_strand_id
1 'polypeptide(L)'
;EEAERKAKAEAERKAKEEAERKAKAEAERKAKEEAERKAKAEAERKAKEEAERKAKAEAERKAKEEAERKAKAEAERKAKAAAEKKAKEEAFRAAMLGAGKEVAGAPGGTANRNQAGGSGGNDGYGAKVRACVRPRVVYNTPPRNGSNNPALQYRVDLNPDGTVRNVRITRSSGIPLFDDAVQKGIAKCSPFPKPNSGRYPSYIDGEYRMYE
;
A
#
# COMPACT_ATOMS: atom_id res chain seq x y z
N GLU A 1 38.24 -86.31 44.21
CA GLU A 1 36.79 -86.10 44.00
C GLU A 1 36.28 -84.75 44.53
N GLU A 2 36.62 -84.34 45.76
CA GLU A 2 36.12 -83.08 46.35
C GLU A 2 36.60 -81.80 45.63
N ALA A 3 37.89 -81.74 45.24
CA ALA A 3 38.44 -80.58 44.50
C ALA A 3 37.79 -80.39 43.11
N GLU A 4 37.46 -81.49 42.43
CA GLU A 4 36.82 -81.45 41.11
C GLU A 4 35.34 -81.02 41.22
N ARG A 5 34.63 -81.47 42.26
CA ARG A 5 33.27 -80.99 42.58
C ARG A 5 33.26 -79.50 42.93
N LYS A 6 34.26 -79.00 43.67
CA LYS A 6 34.41 -77.58 44.01
C LYS A 6 34.67 -76.72 42.76
N ALA A 7 35.57 -77.16 41.87
CA ALA A 7 35.87 -76.46 40.62
C ALA A 7 34.67 -76.39 39.68
N LYS A 8 33.91 -77.50 39.53
CA LYS A 8 32.66 -77.51 38.75
C LYS A 8 31.59 -76.59 39.35
N ALA A 9 31.42 -76.58 40.67
CA ALA A 9 30.44 -75.72 41.32
C ALA A 9 30.78 -74.23 41.20
N GLU A 10 32.06 -73.85 41.27
CA GLU A 10 32.49 -72.47 41.09
C GLU A 10 32.36 -72.01 39.62
N ALA A 11 32.69 -72.88 38.66
CA ALA A 11 32.50 -72.60 37.23
C ALA A 11 31.02 -72.44 36.87
N GLU A 12 30.13 -73.29 37.40
CA GLU A 12 28.68 -73.18 37.17
C GLU A 12 28.12 -71.89 37.81
N ARG A 13 28.60 -71.53 39.00
CA ARG A 13 28.18 -70.30 39.69
C ARG A 13 28.62 -69.05 38.92
N LYS A 14 29.87 -69.01 38.43
CA LYS A 14 30.37 -67.91 37.57
C LYS A 14 29.60 -67.82 36.25
N ALA A 15 29.32 -68.94 35.60
CA ALA A 15 28.53 -68.96 34.37
C ALA A 15 27.09 -68.46 34.57
N LYS A 16 26.43 -68.86 35.67
CA LYS A 16 25.09 -68.35 36.04
C LYS A 16 25.12 -66.86 36.35
N GLU A 17 26.11 -66.37 37.09
CA GLU A 17 26.20 -64.95 37.46
C GLU A 17 26.51 -64.06 36.25
N GLU A 18 27.36 -64.52 35.31
CA GLU A 18 27.62 -63.81 34.05
C GLU A 18 26.40 -63.78 33.14
N ALA A 19 25.67 -64.89 33.03
CA ALA A 19 24.42 -64.97 32.28
C ALA A 19 23.34 -64.04 32.87
N GLU A 20 23.19 -64.00 34.20
CA GLU A 20 22.24 -63.11 34.87
C GLU A 20 22.62 -61.63 34.70
N ARG A 21 23.91 -61.28 34.80
CA ARG A 21 24.40 -59.92 34.53
C ARG A 21 24.15 -59.49 33.09
N LYS A 22 24.42 -60.37 32.10
CA LYS A 22 24.15 -60.09 30.68
C LYS A 22 22.64 -59.90 30.43
N ALA A 23 21.79 -60.75 31.01
CA ALA A 23 20.34 -60.62 30.88
C ALA A 23 19.80 -59.32 31.50
N LYS A 24 20.28 -58.94 32.70
CA LYS A 24 19.91 -57.67 33.34
C LYS A 24 20.39 -56.46 32.55
N ALA A 25 21.62 -56.48 32.04
CA ALA A 25 22.16 -55.38 31.23
C ALA A 25 21.41 -55.21 29.89
N GLU A 26 21.05 -56.30 29.23
CA GLU A 26 20.26 -56.25 27.99
C GLU A 26 18.83 -55.74 28.23
N ALA A 27 18.19 -56.19 29.32
CA ALA A 27 16.87 -55.72 29.72
C ALA A 27 16.87 -54.23 30.06
N GLU A 28 17.87 -53.75 30.81
CA GLU A 28 18.01 -52.32 31.13
C GLU A 28 18.26 -51.47 29.88
N ARG A 29 19.11 -51.95 28.97
CA ARG A 29 19.40 -51.26 27.70
C ARG A 29 18.15 -51.16 26.82
N LYS A 30 17.39 -52.26 26.69
CA LYS A 30 16.11 -52.26 25.95
C LYS A 30 15.09 -51.31 26.57
N ALA A 31 14.95 -51.30 27.90
CA ALA A 31 14.04 -50.40 28.58
C ALA A 31 14.42 -48.91 28.39
N LYS A 32 15.70 -48.58 28.47
CA LYS A 32 16.21 -47.22 28.20
C LYS A 32 15.98 -46.79 26.76
N GLU A 33 16.27 -47.66 25.79
CA GLU A 33 16.10 -47.34 24.37
C GLU A 33 14.62 -47.17 23.99
N GLU A 34 13.72 -47.98 24.57
CA GLU A 34 12.28 -47.83 24.36
C GLU A 34 11.74 -46.54 24.99
N ALA A 35 12.19 -46.19 26.20
CA ALA A 35 11.82 -44.94 26.86
C ALA A 35 12.32 -43.71 26.08
N GLU A 36 13.55 -43.75 25.56
CA GLU A 36 14.09 -42.65 24.74
C GLU A 36 13.34 -42.52 23.41
N ARG A 37 13.02 -43.63 22.74
CA ARG A 37 12.22 -43.62 21.50
C ARG A 37 10.82 -43.05 21.75
N LYS A 38 10.15 -43.44 22.83
CA LYS A 38 8.83 -42.90 23.21
C LYS A 38 8.90 -41.40 23.49
N ALA A 39 9.90 -40.95 24.23
CA ALA A 39 10.08 -39.53 24.54
C ALA A 39 10.35 -38.69 23.28
N LYS A 40 11.21 -39.17 22.37
CA LYS A 40 11.47 -38.51 21.08
C LYS A 40 10.23 -38.45 20.18
N ALA A 41 9.49 -39.55 20.08
CA ALA A 41 8.26 -39.60 19.29
C ALA A 41 7.17 -38.66 19.83
N GLU A 42 7.02 -38.58 21.16
CA GLU A 42 6.05 -37.67 21.77
C GLU A 42 6.45 -36.19 21.59
N ALA A 43 7.73 -35.87 21.74
CA ALA A 43 8.25 -34.53 21.49
C ALA A 43 8.07 -34.10 20.03
N GLU A 44 8.36 -34.97 19.07
CA GLU A 44 8.16 -34.68 17.65
C GLU A 44 6.67 -34.50 17.31
N ARG A 45 5.79 -35.34 17.88
CA ARG A 45 4.34 -35.22 17.67
C ARG A 45 3.80 -33.91 18.24
N LYS A 46 4.23 -33.50 19.44
CA LYS A 46 3.85 -32.21 20.04
C LYS A 46 4.33 -31.03 19.20
N ALA A 47 5.57 -31.07 18.71
CA ALA A 47 6.13 -30.02 17.87
C ALA A 47 5.37 -29.88 16.54
N LYS A 48 5.02 -31.00 15.88
CA LYS A 48 4.21 -30.99 14.66
C LYS A 48 2.80 -30.47 14.89
N GLU A 49 2.14 -30.89 15.98
CA GLU A 49 0.78 -30.43 16.29
C GLU A 49 0.75 -28.93 16.62
N GLU A 50 1.75 -28.42 17.35
CA GLU A 50 1.85 -26.98 17.66
C GLU A 50 2.11 -26.15 16.40
N ALA A 51 3.00 -26.63 15.52
CA ALA A 51 3.28 -25.98 14.23
C ALA A 51 2.02 -25.94 13.33
N GLU A 52 1.29 -27.05 13.24
CA GLU A 52 0.07 -27.11 12.44
C GLU A 52 -1.04 -26.20 13.01
N ARG A 53 -1.21 -26.18 14.35
CA ARG A 53 -2.17 -25.27 15.00
C ARG A 53 -1.82 -23.80 14.76
N LYS A 54 -0.54 -23.43 14.86
CA LYS A 54 -0.09 -22.05 14.57
C LYS A 54 -0.35 -21.68 13.10
N ALA A 55 -0.02 -22.57 12.17
CA ALA A 55 -0.26 -22.33 10.74
C ALA A 55 -1.76 -22.16 10.42
N LYS A 56 -2.62 -23.02 10.97
CA LYS A 56 -4.08 -22.90 10.81
C LYS A 56 -4.63 -21.61 11.43
N ALA A 57 -4.20 -21.25 12.63
CA ALA A 57 -4.64 -20.02 13.29
C ALA A 57 -4.19 -18.76 12.53
N GLU A 58 -2.98 -18.73 11.99
CA GLU A 58 -2.49 -17.61 11.19
C GLU A 58 -3.24 -17.50 9.85
N ALA A 59 -3.49 -18.62 9.18
CA ALA A 59 -4.28 -18.65 7.95
C ALA A 59 -5.72 -18.16 8.17
N GLU A 60 -6.38 -18.61 9.25
CA GLU A 60 -7.73 -18.17 9.58
C GLU A 60 -7.78 -16.67 9.93
N ARG A 61 -6.79 -16.18 10.69
CA ARG A 61 -6.68 -14.76 11.03
C ARG A 61 -6.47 -13.89 9.79
N LYS A 62 -5.58 -14.31 8.87
CA LYS A 62 -5.35 -13.62 7.60
C LYS A 62 -6.62 -13.59 6.74
N ALA A 63 -7.34 -14.71 6.64
CA ALA A 63 -8.59 -14.78 5.88
C ALA A 63 -9.67 -13.85 6.46
N LYS A 64 -9.82 -13.82 7.79
CA LYS A 64 -10.76 -12.91 8.47
C LYS A 64 -10.39 -11.44 8.28
N GLU A 65 -9.10 -11.08 8.40
CA GLU A 65 -8.65 -9.70 8.22
C GLU A 65 -8.82 -9.23 6.77
N GLU A 66 -8.55 -10.10 5.79
CA GLU A 66 -8.76 -9.78 4.37
C GLU A 66 -10.26 -9.61 4.04
N ALA A 67 -11.12 -10.47 4.59
CA ALA A 67 -12.57 -10.36 4.42
C ALA A 67 -13.11 -9.06 5.04
N GLU A 68 -12.66 -8.71 6.25
CA GLU A 68 -13.08 -7.46 6.91
C GLU A 68 -12.58 -6.22 6.15
N ARG A 69 -11.33 -6.23 5.66
CA ARG A 69 -10.79 -5.13 4.83
C ARG A 69 -11.58 -4.97 3.53
N LYS A 70 -11.92 -6.07 2.85
CA LYS A 70 -12.75 -6.02 1.63
C LYS A 70 -14.14 -5.46 1.91
N ALA A 71 -14.79 -5.91 2.99
CA ALA A 71 -16.11 -5.41 3.38
C ALA A 71 -16.09 -3.91 3.71
N LYS A 72 -15.09 -3.44 4.46
CA LYS A 72 -14.91 -2.01 4.78
C LYS A 72 -14.63 -1.18 3.53
N ALA A 73 -13.77 -1.65 2.63
CA ALA A 73 -13.45 -0.95 1.38
C ALA A 73 -14.66 -0.85 0.44
N GLU A 74 -15.48 -1.90 0.36
CA GLU A 74 -16.70 -1.89 -0.46
C GLU A 74 -17.77 -0.95 0.14
N ALA A 75 -17.96 -0.97 1.47
CA ALA A 75 -18.87 -0.06 2.15
C ALA A 75 -18.45 1.41 1.97
N GLU A 76 -17.16 1.72 2.08
CA GLU A 76 -16.64 3.07 1.88
C GLU A 76 -16.82 3.54 0.42
N ARG A 77 -16.57 2.65 -0.56
CA ARG A 77 -16.84 2.95 -1.98
C ARG A 77 -18.31 3.23 -2.26
N LYS A 78 -19.21 2.42 -1.71
CA LYS A 78 -20.67 2.62 -1.84
C LYS A 78 -21.11 3.94 -1.21
N ALA A 79 -20.60 4.28 -0.02
CA ALA A 79 -20.90 5.54 0.65
C ALA A 79 -20.41 6.77 -0.15
N LYS A 80 -19.18 6.71 -0.67
CA LYS A 80 -18.62 7.77 -1.52
C LYS A 80 -19.40 7.94 -2.83
N ALA A 81 -19.74 6.85 -3.50
CA ALA A 81 -20.53 6.89 -4.73
C ALA A 81 -21.93 7.49 -4.49
N ALA A 82 -22.58 7.13 -3.38
CA ALA A 82 -23.88 7.70 -3.00
C ALA A 82 -23.78 9.20 -2.69
N ALA A 83 -22.74 9.63 -1.96
CA ALA A 83 -22.51 11.04 -1.64
C ALA A 83 -22.20 11.87 -2.89
N GLU A 84 -21.39 11.34 -3.81
CA GLU A 84 -21.06 12.02 -5.07
C GLU A 84 -22.28 12.14 -5.99
N LYS A 85 -23.12 11.10 -6.04
CA LYS A 85 -24.39 11.14 -6.80
C LYS A 85 -25.34 12.19 -6.23
N LYS A 86 -25.48 12.26 -4.90
CA LYS A 86 -26.33 13.26 -4.24
C LYS A 86 -25.81 14.69 -4.45
N ALA A 87 -24.50 14.89 -4.36
CA ALA A 87 -23.88 16.20 -4.61
C ALA A 87 -24.04 16.66 -6.08
N LYS A 88 -23.92 15.74 -7.05
CA LYS A 88 -24.17 16.06 -8.47
C LYS A 88 -25.63 16.41 -8.73
N GLU A 89 -26.57 15.69 -8.11
CA GLU A 89 -28.00 15.96 -8.25
C GLU A 89 -28.39 17.31 -7.64
N GLU A 90 -27.84 17.64 -6.47
CA GLU A 90 -28.06 18.93 -5.82
C GLU A 90 -27.44 20.10 -6.61
N ALA A 91 -26.21 19.93 -7.12
CA ALA A 91 -25.56 20.92 -7.97
C ALA A 91 -26.31 21.13 -9.29
N PHE A 92 -26.82 20.06 -9.90
CA PHE A 92 -27.64 20.14 -11.11
C PHE A 92 -28.96 20.89 -10.84
N ARG A 93 -29.60 20.62 -9.71
CA ARG A 93 -30.83 21.31 -9.29
C ARG A 93 -30.57 22.80 -9.01
N ALA A 94 -29.47 23.13 -8.33
CA ALA A 94 -29.07 24.52 -8.09
C ALA A 94 -28.73 25.29 -9.38
N ALA A 95 -28.06 24.64 -10.34
CA ALA A 95 -27.75 25.26 -11.64
C ALA A 95 -29.00 25.55 -12.48
N MET A 96 -30.00 24.65 -12.46
CA MET A 96 -31.29 24.87 -13.10
C MET A 96 -32.09 26.02 -12.48
N LEU A 97 -32.00 26.19 -11.15
CA LEU A 97 -32.65 27.29 -10.42
C LEU A 97 -31.91 28.63 -10.54
N GLY A 98 -30.59 28.63 -10.76
CA GLY A 98 -29.76 29.83 -10.90
C GLY A 98 -29.73 30.45 -12.31
N ALA A 99 -30.01 29.68 -13.36
CA ALA A 99 -29.97 30.16 -14.75
C ALA A 99 -31.15 31.10 -15.14
N GLY A 100 -32.10 31.35 -14.24
CA GLY A 100 -33.24 32.24 -14.48
C GLY A 100 -32.98 33.72 -14.20
N LYS A 101 -31.80 34.12 -13.70
CA LYS A 101 -31.57 35.50 -13.24
C LYS A 101 -30.08 35.84 -13.21
N GLU A 102 -29.53 36.35 -14.33
CA GLU A 102 -28.53 37.45 -14.34
C GLU A 102 -27.96 37.69 -15.75
N VAL A 103 -28.44 38.77 -16.35
CA VAL A 103 -27.77 39.58 -17.37
C VAL A 103 -26.90 40.62 -16.62
N ALA A 104 -25.73 40.93 -17.18
CA ALA A 104 -24.93 42.16 -17.06
C ALA A 104 -23.49 41.93 -16.57
N GLY A 105 -22.54 42.64 -17.20
CA GLY A 105 -21.11 42.35 -17.17
C GLY A 105 -20.29 43.09 -16.13
N ALA A 106 -19.05 42.62 -15.97
CA ALA A 106 -17.90 43.36 -15.45
C ALA A 106 -16.59 42.68 -15.92
N PRO A 107 -15.61 43.42 -16.46
CA PRO A 107 -14.33 42.87 -16.91
C PRO A 107 -13.29 42.90 -15.78
N GLY A 108 -12.59 41.79 -15.59
CA GLY A 108 -11.34 41.76 -14.84
C GLY A 108 -11.35 40.90 -13.58
N GLY A 109 -10.65 39.77 -13.68
CA GLY A 109 -9.94 39.17 -12.55
C GLY A 109 -10.76 38.30 -11.60
N THR A 110 -10.90 37.01 -11.91
CA THR A 110 -10.69 35.94 -10.93
C THR A 110 -10.26 34.67 -11.65
N ALA A 111 -9.08 34.18 -11.29
CA ALA A 111 -8.52 32.91 -11.72
C ALA A 111 -9.39 31.77 -11.16
N ASN A 112 -10.13 31.06 -12.02
CA ASN A 112 -11.01 29.98 -11.58
C ASN A 112 -10.43 28.59 -11.86
N ARG A 113 -9.76 28.11 -10.82
CA ARG A 113 -9.68 26.73 -10.29
C ARG A 113 -9.94 25.58 -11.25
N ASN A 114 -8.83 24.94 -11.58
CA ASN A 114 -8.70 23.71 -12.32
C ASN A 114 -9.16 22.48 -11.50
N GLN A 115 -10.46 22.18 -11.46
CA GLN A 115 -10.91 20.78 -11.55
C GLN A 115 -12.39 20.64 -11.93
N ALA A 116 -12.63 19.74 -12.90
CA ALA A 116 -13.91 19.10 -13.21
C ALA A 116 -15.14 20.03 -13.18
N GLY A 117 -15.36 20.77 -14.27
CA GLY A 117 -16.63 21.50 -14.49
C GLY A 117 -16.55 23.02 -14.60
N GLY A 118 -15.37 23.60 -14.80
CA GLY A 118 -15.21 25.03 -15.05
C GLY A 118 -15.27 25.39 -16.53
N SER A 119 -16.46 25.55 -17.11
CA SER A 119 -16.64 26.41 -18.28
C SER A 119 -16.32 27.84 -17.89
N GLY A 120 -15.22 28.41 -18.39
CA GLY A 120 -14.88 29.82 -18.12
C GLY A 120 -13.41 30.16 -18.31
N GLY A 121 -12.90 30.00 -19.53
CA GLY A 121 -11.52 30.31 -19.93
C GLY A 121 -11.22 29.95 -21.40
N ASN A 122 -12.23 30.20 -22.24
CA ASN A 122 -12.31 30.31 -23.71
C ASN A 122 -11.67 29.30 -24.69
N ASP A 123 -10.64 28.50 -24.38
CA ASP A 123 -9.91 27.80 -25.46
C ASP A 123 -9.50 26.33 -25.21
N GLY A 124 -9.83 25.74 -24.04
CA GLY A 124 -9.25 24.43 -23.65
C GLY A 124 -7.75 24.51 -23.34
N TYR A 125 -7.21 25.72 -23.15
CA TYR A 125 -5.78 25.95 -22.91
C TYR A 125 -5.25 25.22 -21.67
N GLY A 126 -6.03 25.17 -20.59
CA GLY A 126 -5.69 24.41 -19.39
C GLY A 126 -5.52 22.91 -19.62
N ALA A 127 -6.19 22.33 -20.63
CA ALA A 127 -5.96 20.94 -21.02
C ALA A 127 -4.61 20.78 -21.73
N LYS A 128 -4.23 21.73 -22.59
CA LYS A 128 -2.90 21.74 -23.25
C LYS A 128 -1.77 21.91 -22.25
N VAL A 129 -1.94 22.82 -21.29
CA VAL A 129 -1.02 23.04 -20.16
C VAL A 129 -0.81 21.72 -19.40
N ARG A 130 -1.90 21.04 -19.00
CA ARG A 130 -1.82 19.74 -18.33
C ARG A 130 -1.14 18.66 -19.17
N ALA A 131 -1.46 18.57 -20.46
CA ALA A 131 -0.85 17.61 -21.38
C ALA A 131 0.66 17.83 -21.54
N CYS A 132 1.14 19.07 -21.42
CA CYS A 132 2.56 19.34 -21.40
C CYS A 132 3.19 18.92 -20.07
N VAL A 133 2.60 19.36 -18.95
CA VAL A 133 3.19 19.24 -17.61
C VAL A 133 3.21 17.78 -17.15
N ARG A 134 2.10 17.05 -17.28
CA ARG A 134 1.93 15.70 -16.74
C ARG A 134 3.03 14.70 -17.12
N PRO A 135 3.41 14.50 -18.40
CA PRO A 135 4.47 13.56 -18.76
C PRO A 135 5.87 14.04 -18.34
N ARG A 136 6.05 15.32 -17.99
CA ARG A 136 7.35 15.90 -17.60
C ARG A 136 7.58 15.89 -16.09
N VAL A 137 6.54 15.67 -15.30
CA VAL A 137 6.67 15.45 -13.85
C VAL A 137 7.18 14.03 -13.62
N VAL A 138 8.48 13.93 -13.34
CA VAL A 138 9.13 12.67 -13.00
C VAL A 138 9.10 12.50 -11.49
N TYR A 139 8.12 11.74 -11.01
CA TYR A 139 7.99 11.41 -9.60
C TYR A 139 7.51 9.97 -9.46
N ASN A 140 8.18 9.16 -8.63
CA ASN A 140 7.74 7.80 -8.34
C ASN A 140 6.55 7.83 -7.39
N THR A 141 5.34 7.90 -7.97
CA THR A 141 4.10 8.03 -7.21
C THR A 141 3.86 6.76 -6.38
N PRO A 142 3.85 6.84 -5.04
CA PRO A 142 3.63 5.67 -4.20
C PRO A 142 2.19 5.14 -4.38
N PRO A 143 1.93 3.86 -4.07
CA PRO A 143 0.58 3.32 -4.05
C PRO A 143 -0.34 4.20 -3.18
N ARG A 144 -1.54 4.50 -3.68
CA ARG A 144 -2.46 5.40 -2.98
C ARG A 144 -2.86 4.79 -1.64
N ASN A 145 -2.44 5.45 -0.56
CA ASN A 145 -2.78 5.04 0.79
C ASN A 145 -3.76 6.06 1.39
N GLY A 146 -5.05 5.69 1.42
CA GLY A 146 -6.13 6.53 1.97
C GLY A 146 -6.85 7.43 0.97
N SER A 147 -7.73 8.27 1.51
CA SER A 147 -8.64 9.13 0.73
C SER A 147 -8.01 10.44 0.28
N ASN A 148 -7.02 10.94 1.03
CA ASN A 148 -6.40 12.22 0.75
C ASN A 148 -5.60 12.15 -0.56
N ASN A 149 -5.71 13.21 -1.38
CA ASN A 149 -4.95 13.33 -2.62
C ASN A 149 -4.04 14.55 -2.49
N PRO A 150 -2.74 14.35 -2.22
CA PRO A 150 -1.78 15.45 -2.18
C PRO A 150 -1.88 16.26 -3.47
N ALA A 151 -2.16 17.54 -3.32
CA ALA A 151 -2.34 18.47 -4.41
C ALA A 151 -1.61 19.76 -4.09
N LEU A 152 -0.88 20.28 -5.06
CA LEU A 152 -0.25 21.59 -4.95
C LEU A 152 -0.91 22.57 -5.91
N GLN A 153 -0.91 23.83 -5.53
CA GLN A 153 -1.27 24.94 -6.40
C GLN A 153 -0.01 25.68 -6.80
N TYR A 154 0.07 26.03 -8.07
CA TYR A 154 1.20 26.71 -8.65
C TYR A 154 0.73 27.89 -9.50
N ARG A 155 1.62 28.86 -9.63
CA ARG A 155 1.52 29.96 -10.57
C ARG A 155 2.78 30.01 -11.42
N VAL A 156 2.61 30.14 -12.72
CA VAL A 156 3.68 30.29 -13.70
C VAL A 156 3.56 31.65 -14.33
N ASP A 157 4.58 32.49 -14.20
CA ASP A 157 4.66 33.76 -14.93
C ASP A 157 5.26 33.46 -16.32
N LEU A 158 4.60 33.92 -17.38
CA LEU A 158 5.02 33.69 -18.76
C LEU A 158 5.43 35.00 -19.44
N ASN A 159 6.40 34.88 -20.34
CA ASN A 159 6.73 35.94 -21.28
C ASN A 159 5.74 35.95 -22.46
N PRO A 160 5.65 37.05 -23.23
CA PRO A 160 4.77 37.14 -24.41
C PRO A 160 5.06 36.13 -25.52
N ASP A 161 6.23 35.48 -25.49
CA ASP A 161 6.66 34.40 -26.40
C ASP A 161 6.25 32.99 -25.91
N GLY A 162 5.67 32.88 -24.71
CA GLY A 162 5.25 31.64 -24.07
C GLY A 162 6.33 30.96 -23.23
N THR A 163 7.52 31.56 -23.11
CA THR A 163 8.59 31.02 -22.25
C THR A 163 8.27 31.25 -20.77
N VAL A 164 8.74 30.32 -19.94
CA VAL A 164 8.58 30.40 -18.49
C VAL A 164 9.54 31.42 -17.92
N ARG A 165 8.99 32.44 -17.26
CA ARG A 165 9.78 33.43 -16.53
C ARG A 165 10.01 33.01 -15.08
N ASN A 166 8.97 32.49 -14.43
CA ASN A 166 9.03 32.09 -13.03
C ASN A 166 7.97 31.04 -12.71
N VAL A 167 8.30 30.07 -11.86
CA VAL A 167 7.37 29.06 -11.35
C VAL A 167 7.36 29.17 -9.84
N ARG A 168 6.19 29.45 -9.27
CA ARG A 168 6.01 29.54 -7.81
C ARG A 168 4.91 28.62 -7.34
N ILE A 169 5.16 27.92 -6.25
CA ILE A 169 4.15 27.12 -5.56
C ILE A 169 3.40 28.05 -4.61
N THR A 170 2.09 28.23 -4.86
CA THR A 170 1.21 29.06 -4.03
C THR A 170 0.62 28.26 -2.86
N ARG A 171 0.51 26.94 -3.01
CA ARG A 171 0.12 26.01 -1.95
C ARG A 171 0.87 24.70 -2.12
N SER A 172 1.65 24.31 -1.12
CA SER A 172 2.37 23.04 -1.10
C SER A 172 1.41 21.86 -0.99
N SER A 173 1.78 20.71 -1.56
CA SER A 173 1.08 19.44 -1.35
C SER A 173 1.34 18.81 0.02
N GLY A 174 2.29 19.35 0.79
CA GLY A 174 2.83 18.75 2.01
C GLY A 174 3.95 17.73 1.76
N ILE A 175 4.31 17.46 0.50
CA ILE A 175 5.37 16.51 0.12
C ILE A 175 6.45 17.26 -0.69
N PRO A 176 7.60 17.61 -0.09
CA PRO A 176 8.62 18.42 -0.75
C PRO A 176 9.17 17.83 -2.05
N LEU A 177 9.38 16.51 -2.09
CA LEU A 177 9.90 15.83 -3.29
C LEU A 177 8.90 15.85 -4.46
N PHE A 178 7.61 15.81 -4.16
CA PHE A 178 6.55 15.92 -5.16
C PHE A 178 6.44 17.35 -5.68
N ASP A 179 6.51 18.32 -4.77
CA ASP A 179 6.48 19.74 -5.10
C ASP A 179 7.64 20.14 -6.03
N ASP A 180 8.86 19.71 -5.72
CA ASP A 180 10.05 19.93 -6.56
C ASP A 180 9.92 19.25 -7.94
N ALA A 181 9.42 18.01 -7.97
CA ALA A 181 9.21 17.29 -9.22
C ALA A 181 8.21 17.99 -10.14
N VAL A 182 7.13 18.55 -9.57
CA VAL A 182 6.13 19.30 -10.33
C VAL A 182 6.69 20.64 -10.79
N GLN A 183 7.41 21.37 -9.94
CA GLN A 183 8.06 22.63 -10.32
C GLN A 183 9.04 22.43 -11.48
N LYS A 184 9.88 21.38 -11.43
CA LYS A 184 10.78 21.00 -12.53
C LYS A 184 10.02 20.56 -13.78
N GLY A 185 8.93 19.81 -13.64
CA GLY A 185 8.09 19.39 -14.76
C GLY A 185 7.43 20.57 -15.49
N ILE A 186 6.98 21.58 -14.74
CA ILE A 186 6.43 22.83 -15.27
C ILE A 186 7.51 23.65 -15.98
N ALA A 187 8.71 23.78 -15.40
CA ALA A 187 9.80 24.51 -16.03
C ALA A 187 10.22 23.88 -17.38
N LYS A 188 10.16 22.54 -17.50
CA LYS A 188 10.42 21.80 -18.75
C LYS A 188 9.35 22.00 -19.84
N CYS A 189 8.24 22.66 -19.52
CA CYS A 189 7.22 23.06 -20.49
C CYS A 189 7.51 24.40 -21.15
N SER A 190 8.69 24.99 -20.99
CA SER A 190 9.08 26.22 -21.68
C SER A 190 9.53 25.95 -23.12
N PRO A 191 8.95 26.60 -24.15
CA PRO A 191 7.77 27.45 -24.12
C PRO A 191 6.46 26.65 -24.02
N PHE A 192 5.48 27.20 -23.29
CA PHE A 192 4.18 26.56 -23.11
C PHE A 192 3.46 26.40 -24.46
N PRO A 193 2.57 25.40 -24.61
CA PRO A 193 1.78 25.26 -25.84
C PRO A 193 1.05 26.57 -26.16
N LYS A 194 0.83 26.83 -27.45
CA LYS A 194 0.13 28.06 -27.87
C LYS A 194 -1.37 27.96 -27.53
N PRO A 195 -1.95 28.97 -26.83
CA PRO A 195 -3.39 29.05 -26.62
C PRO A 195 -4.11 29.32 -27.96
N ASN A 196 -5.39 28.96 -28.07
CA ASN A 196 -6.14 29.15 -29.32
C ASN A 196 -6.39 30.64 -29.62
N SER A 197 -6.47 31.46 -28.59
CA SER A 197 -6.45 32.93 -28.68
C SER A 197 -5.18 33.51 -29.31
N GLY A 198 -4.14 32.71 -29.51
CA GLY A 198 -2.91 33.11 -30.21
C GLY A 198 -1.97 34.01 -29.40
N ARG A 199 -2.39 34.48 -28.22
CA ARG A 199 -1.62 35.32 -27.29
C ARG A 199 -1.45 34.64 -25.95
N TYR A 200 -0.22 34.58 -25.44
CA TYR A 200 0.04 34.02 -24.11
C TYR A 200 -0.48 34.92 -22.99
N PRO A 201 -1.08 34.35 -21.93
CA PRO A 201 -1.40 35.11 -20.74
C PRO A 201 -0.11 35.49 -19.98
N SER A 202 -0.15 36.55 -19.18
CA SER A 202 0.99 36.97 -18.36
C SER A 202 1.31 35.98 -17.24
N TYR A 203 0.32 35.22 -16.78
CA TYR A 203 0.50 34.14 -15.83
C TYR A 203 -0.53 33.02 -16.02
N ILE A 204 -0.18 31.83 -15.56
CA ILE A 204 -1.05 30.65 -15.51
C ILE A 204 -1.12 30.16 -14.08
N ASP A 205 -2.33 30.02 -13.57
CA ASP A 205 -2.60 29.35 -12.30
C ASP A 205 -3.10 27.93 -12.56
N GLY A 206 -2.59 26.97 -11.78
CA GLY A 206 -2.96 25.58 -11.91
C GLY A 206 -2.89 24.82 -10.60
N GLU A 207 -3.62 23.72 -10.55
CA GLU A 207 -3.53 22.72 -9.50
C GLU A 207 -3.00 21.43 -10.11
N TYR A 208 -2.05 20.79 -9.44
CA TYR A 208 -1.51 19.49 -9.81
C TYR A 208 -1.73 18.49 -8.67
N ARG A 209 -2.41 17.39 -9.00
CA ARG A 209 -2.71 16.32 -8.04
C ARG A 209 -1.83 15.12 -8.29
N MET A 210 -1.42 14.46 -7.21
CA MET A 210 -0.57 13.26 -7.30
C MET A 210 -1.30 12.09 -7.96
N TYR A 211 -2.58 11.91 -7.61
CA TYR A 211 -3.44 10.90 -8.19
C TYR A 211 -4.52 11.55 -9.06
N GLU A 212 -4.87 10.91 -10.17
CA GLU A 212 -6.10 11.25 -10.91
C GLU A 212 -7.33 10.53 -10.36
#